data_AF-B0C5A5-F1
#
_entry.id   AF-B0C5A5-F1
#
_cell.length_a   1.000
_cell.length_b   1.000
_cell.length_c   1.000
_cell.angle_alpha   90.00
_cell.angle_beta   90.00
_cell.angle_gamma   90.00
#
_symmetry.space_group_name_H-M   'P 1'
#
loop_
_entity.id
_entity.type
_entity.pdbx_description
1 polymer ?
#
loop_
_entity_poly.entity_id
_entity_poly.type
_entity_poly.pdbx_seq_one_letter_code
_entity_poly.pdbx_strand_id
1 'polypeptide(L)'
;MKQAITNLFGFSLLGMGMVGCGEIVKEEIRTVAVETTPVANTTLSITAIAPIPDKFPRQVRHHFNRYTQVIAPNGKPLNIYAQANISDHQIIQARNTLSFWLTNVPSTQFGSDKTAVANKMGDNQATLMLLNGSDGDTQPPPLNAQPLYENELVVPGSAWYINNDFQHRDATFEEILHLVHDTGIGVDGRNTRPGALPDFQAEIRAATDNAIANNFQIWPMVANTKEGSKQWYEELARENSLTQEYLAAVIDSYYGLWGAFDKDVGMWGEYIAKTRSDIKIKDPMGFALMGQFFSPYLTYNAQLDPAFNGNFTMTFDASTPYTHKSQYLLHATLTGSNNANLRGNDQDNQLGGNTGDNVIDGLAGYDVVLYPRRKNEYTVSNNPDGTIKVVGDGTDTLVNIEEIKFIDGNILGSGIDS
;
A
#
# COMPACT_ATOMS: atom_id res chain seq x y z
N MET A 1 -1.38 -16.88 -19.65
CA MET A 1 -2.82 -17.27 -19.59
C MET A 1 -3.14 -18.49 -18.73
N LYS A 2 -2.34 -19.58 -18.71
CA LYS A 2 -2.57 -20.72 -17.78
C LYS A 2 -1.84 -20.63 -16.43
N GLN A 3 -0.95 -19.66 -16.25
CA GLN A 3 -0.15 -19.49 -15.03
C GLN A 3 -0.74 -18.44 -14.07
N ALA A 4 -1.32 -17.35 -14.61
CA ALA A 4 -1.99 -16.33 -13.81
C ALA A 4 -3.25 -16.83 -13.08
N ILE A 5 -3.97 -17.80 -13.64
CA ILE A 5 -5.16 -18.38 -12.98
C ILE A 5 -4.76 -19.40 -11.90
N THR A 6 -3.63 -20.09 -12.04
CA THR A 6 -3.22 -21.11 -11.05
C THR A 6 -2.60 -20.48 -9.79
N ASN A 7 -2.01 -19.28 -9.91
CA ASN A 7 -1.44 -18.55 -8.77
C ASN A 7 -2.46 -17.63 -8.05
N LEU A 8 -3.68 -17.44 -8.59
CA LEU A 8 -4.76 -16.76 -7.86
C LEU A 8 -5.34 -17.63 -6.72
N PHE A 9 -5.09 -18.94 -6.77
CA PHE A 9 -5.73 -19.94 -5.89
C PHE A 9 -4.79 -20.47 -4.80
N GLY A 10 -3.73 -19.72 -4.48
CA GLY A 10 -2.74 -20.05 -3.45
C GLY A 10 -3.00 -19.39 -2.10
N PHE A 11 -4.21 -18.89 -1.82
CA PHE A 11 -4.51 -18.31 -0.51
C PHE A 11 -4.60 -19.39 0.56
N SER A 12 -3.45 -19.78 1.11
CA SER A 12 -3.41 -20.29 2.47
C SER A 12 -3.29 -19.07 3.39
N LEU A 13 -4.42 -18.44 3.73
CA LEU A 13 -4.44 -17.73 5.02
C LEU A 13 -4.06 -18.80 6.05
N LEU A 14 -3.01 -18.55 6.83
CA LEU A 14 -2.61 -19.44 7.90
C LEU A 14 -3.65 -19.36 9.03
N GLY A 15 -4.84 -19.90 8.76
CA GLY A 15 -5.89 -20.11 9.74
C GLY A 15 -5.37 -21.05 10.80
N MET A 16 -5.39 -20.59 12.06
CA MET A 16 -5.15 -21.45 13.22
C MET A 16 -6.25 -22.53 13.27
N GLY A 17 -6.01 -23.67 12.62
CA GLY A 17 -6.88 -24.83 12.67
C GLY A 17 -6.62 -25.63 13.95
N MET A 18 -7.59 -25.68 14.87
CA MET A 18 -7.69 -26.76 15.84
C MET A 18 -8.19 -28.04 15.14
N VAL A 19 -7.44 -29.13 15.35
CA VAL A 19 -7.62 -30.45 14.75
C VAL A 19 -8.84 -31.20 15.31
N GLY A 20 -9.63 -31.82 14.41
CA GLY A 20 -10.65 -32.82 14.73
C GLY A 20 -10.35 -34.17 14.06
N CYS A 21 -9.99 -35.15 14.90
CA CYS A 21 -9.80 -36.61 14.71
C CYS A 21 -9.77 -37.26 13.31
N GLY A 22 -8.59 -37.81 12.98
CA GLY A 22 -8.38 -38.92 12.04
C GLY A 22 -6.88 -39.18 11.86
N GLU A 23 -6.36 -40.31 12.34
CA GLU A 23 -4.92 -40.66 12.39
C GLU A 23 -4.26 -40.67 11.00
N ILE A 24 -3.55 -39.59 10.66
CA ILE A 24 -2.37 -39.58 9.79
C ILE A 24 -1.38 -38.60 10.42
N VAL A 25 -0.18 -39.07 10.76
CA VAL A 25 0.87 -38.27 11.39
C VAL A 25 1.35 -37.20 10.40
N LYS A 26 0.77 -36.01 10.45
CA LYS A 26 1.36 -34.76 9.92
C LYS A 26 2.11 -34.10 11.07
N GLU A 27 3.40 -33.80 10.89
CA GLU A 27 4.10 -32.87 11.78
C GLU A 27 3.34 -31.54 11.76
N GLU A 28 2.69 -31.19 12.86
CA GLU A 28 2.17 -29.84 13.10
C GLU A 28 3.36 -28.87 13.13
N ILE A 29 3.56 -28.12 12.05
CA ILE A 29 4.45 -26.96 12.07
C ILE A 29 3.76 -25.93 12.97
N ARG A 30 4.13 -25.92 14.25
CA ARG A 30 3.64 -24.91 15.21
C ARG A 30 4.20 -23.56 14.80
N THR A 31 3.32 -22.66 14.35
CA THR A 31 3.64 -21.24 14.25
C THR A 31 3.97 -20.70 15.63
N VAL A 32 5.08 -19.98 15.74
CA VAL A 32 5.54 -19.42 17.01
C VAL A 32 5.38 -17.90 16.96
N ALA A 33 4.65 -17.35 17.92
CA ALA A 33 4.57 -15.90 18.11
C ALA A 33 5.99 -15.35 18.33
N VAL A 34 6.40 -14.39 17.49
CA VAL A 34 7.67 -13.68 17.64
C VAL A 34 7.42 -12.57 18.66
N GLU A 35 8.12 -12.58 19.80
CA GLU A 35 8.09 -11.42 20.69
C GLU A 35 8.61 -10.17 19.95
N THR A 36 7.72 -9.19 19.80
CA THR A 36 8.00 -7.92 19.15
C THR A 36 8.59 -6.94 20.17
N THR A 37 9.84 -7.16 20.59
CA THR A 37 10.48 -6.21 21.51
C THR A 37 10.70 -4.88 20.78
N PRO A 38 10.18 -3.74 21.27
CA PRO A 38 10.61 -2.44 20.76
C PRO A 38 12.13 -2.41 20.81
N VAL A 39 12.78 -2.13 19.69
CA VAL A 39 14.20 -1.80 19.75
C VAL A 39 14.27 -0.43 20.42
N ALA A 40 14.57 -0.43 21.73
CA ALA A 40 14.67 0.79 22.52
C ALA A 40 15.51 1.84 21.76
N ASN A 41 14.95 3.04 21.59
CA ASN A 41 15.52 4.21 20.93
C ASN A 41 15.62 4.19 19.39
N THR A 42 14.92 3.32 18.66
CA THR A 42 14.85 3.41 17.18
C THR A 42 13.44 3.68 16.68
N THR A 43 12.99 4.94 16.75
CA THR A 43 11.98 5.40 15.79
C THR A 43 12.69 5.51 14.46
N LEU A 44 12.56 4.49 13.61
CA LEU A 44 13.09 4.55 12.26
C LEU A 44 12.29 5.63 11.50
N SER A 45 12.99 6.53 10.81
CA SER A 45 12.32 7.47 9.89
C SER A 45 11.55 6.68 8.82
N ILE A 46 10.64 7.34 8.10
CA ILE A 46 9.88 6.72 6.99
C ILE A 46 10.74 6.12 5.88
N THR A 47 12.05 6.44 5.84
CA THR A 47 13.04 5.89 4.91
C THR A 47 13.99 4.87 5.55
N ALA A 48 14.19 4.89 6.87
CA ALA A 48 15.26 4.12 7.50
C ALA A 48 15.03 2.60 7.44
N ILE A 49 16.04 1.84 7.04
CA ILE A 49 16.05 0.37 7.03
C ILE A 49 17.28 -0.05 7.84
N ALA A 50 17.13 -1.08 8.66
CA ALA A 50 18.20 -1.53 9.55
C ALA A 50 18.47 -3.04 9.38
N PRO A 51 19.69 -3.51 9.65
CA PRO A 51 19.97 -4.94 9.75
C PRO A 51 19.18 -5.56 10.90
N ILE A 52 18.84 -6.86 10.81
CA ILE A 52 18.16 -7.54 11.94
C ILE A 52 19.05 -7.49 13.20
N PRO A 53 18.56 -6.96 14.34
CA PRO A 53 19.33 -6.91 15.58
C PRO A 53 19.58 -8.32 16.15
N ASP A 54 20.74 -8.54 16.76
CA ASP A 54 21.10 -9.83 17.39
C ASP A 54 20.11 -10.30 18.46
N LYS A 55 19.43 -9.35 19.12
CA LYS A 55 18.41 -9.62 20.13
C LYS A 55 17.10 -10.16 19.57
N PHE A 56 16.87 -10.10 18.25
CA PHE A 56 15.66 -10.66 17.66
C PHE A 56 15.67 -12.19 17.75
N PRO A 57 14.49 -12.83 17.81
CA PRO A 57 14.40 -14.28 17.87
C PRO A 57 15.19 -14.97 16.75
N ARG A 58 15.80 -16.12 17.08
CA ARG A 58 16.67 -16.86 16.14
C ARG A 58 15.97 -17.17 14.82
N GLN A 59 14.67 -17.45 14.86
CA GLN A 59 13.86 -17.69 13.66
C GLN A 59 13.80 -16.48 12.73
N VAL A 60 13.64 -15.26 13.26
CA VAL A 60 13.64 -14.04 12.45
C VAL A 60 15.02 -13.82 11.83
N ARG A 61 16.09 -13.91 12.65
CA ARG A 61 17.47 -13.78 12.18
C ARG A 61 17.90 -14.83 11.17
N HIS A 62 17.23 -15.97 11.14
CA HIS A 62 17.51 -17.04 10.19
C HIS A 62 16.91 -16.76 8.81
N HIS A 63 15.72 -16.15 8.76
CA HIS A 63 14.96 -15.98 7.53
C HIS A 63 15.08 -14.58 6.90
N PHE A 64 15.40 -13.56 7.70
CA PHE A 64 15.39 -12.16 7.28
C PHE A 64 16.73 -11.49 7.57
N ASN A 65 17.11 -10.51 6.74
CA ASN A 65 18.37 -9.79 6.89
C ASN A 65 18.19 -8.30 7.19
N ARG A 66 17.00 -7.75 6.91
CA ARG A 66 16.65 -6.34 7.15
C ARG A 66 15.30 -6.23 7.82
N TYR A 67 15.09 -5.14 8.54
CA TYR A 67 13.79 -4.79 9.08
C TYR A 67 13.52 -3.29 9.00
N THR A 68 12.23 -2.97 9.08
CA THR A 68 11.73 -1.68 9.50
C THR A 68 10.50 -1.87 10.39
N GLN A 69 9.94 -0.77 10.91
CA GLN A 69 8.76 -0.79 11.76
C GLN A 69 7.95 0.50 11.63
N VAL A 70 6.65 0.39 11.89
CA VAL A 70 5.79 1.51 12.26
C VAL A 70 5.57 1.43 13.77
N ILE A 71 5.69 2.56 14.49
CA ILE A 71 5.45 2.59 15.94
C ILE A 71 4.01 3.01 16.19
N ALA A 72 3.22 2.13 16.80
CA ALA A 72 1.86 2.46 17.22
C ALA A 72 1.86 3.50 18.36
N PRO A 73 0.77 4.27 18.55
CA PRO A 73 0.70 5.30 19.61
C PRO A 73 0.97 4.79 21.03
N ASN A 74 0.70 3.52 21.33
CA ASN A 74 1.03 2.86 22.60
C ASN A 74 2.51 2.45 22.73
N GLY A 75 3.36 2.83 21.78
CA GLY A 75 4.79 2.55 21.76
C GLY A 75 5.17 1.16 21.28
N LYS A 76 4.21 0.31 20.90
CA LYS A 76 4.47 -1.05 20.41
C LYS A 76 4.82 -1.03 18.91
N PRO A 77 5.80 -1.83 18.46
CA PRO A 77 6.19 -1.88 17.06
C PRO A 77 5.23 -2.77 16.24
N LEU A 78 4.93 -2.31 15.03
CA LEU A 78 4.37 -3.10 13.94
C LEU A 78 5.54 -3.46 13.02
N ASN A 79 5.96 -4.72 13.04
CA ASN A 79 7.23 -5.12 12.42
C ASN A 79 7.09 -5.41 10.93
N ILE A 80 8.12 -5.05 10.18
CA ILE A 80 8.25 -5.42 8.77
C ILE A 80 9.63 -6.05 8.60
N TYR A 81 9.68 -7.36 8.34
CA TYR A 81 10.92 -8.09 8.10
C TYR A 81 11.11 -8.34 6.61
N ALA A 82 12.32 -8.17 6.10
CA ALA A 82 12.60 -8.30 4.68
C ALA A 82 13.73 -9.29 4.39
N GLN A 83 13.51 -10.13 3.38
CA GLN A 83 14.53 -11.01 2.81
C GLN A 83 15.49 -10.22 1.91
N ALA A 84 16.53 -10.90 1.43
CA ALA A 84 17.67 -10.26 0.79
C ALA A 84 17.37 -9.63 -0.58
N ASN A 85 16.39 -10.12 -1.34
CA ASN A 85 16.14 -9.60 -2.68
C ASN A 85 15.20 -8.39 -2.68
N ILE A 86 14.43 -8.20 -1.61
CA ILE A 86 13.54 -7.05 -1.48
C ILE A 86 14.35 -5.76 -1.58
N SER A 87 14.05 -4.89 -2.54
CA SER A 87 14.76 -3.61 -2.65
C SER A 87 14.43 -2.69 -1.47
N ASP A 88 15.31 -1.73 -1.18
CA ASP A 88 15.03 -0.74 -0.13
C ASP A 88 13.76 0.08 -0.42
N HIS A 89 13.50 0.38 -1.70
CA HIS A 89 12.29 1.10 -2.11
C HIS A 89 11.02 0.28 -1.95
N GLN A 90 11.08 -1.04 -2.13
CA GLN A 90 9.96 -1.92 -1.78
C GLN A 90 9.70 -1.93 -0.27
N ILE A 91 10.75 -2.03 0.56
CA ILE A 91 10.60 -1.96 2.03
C ILE A 91 9.97 -0.63 2.45
N ILE A 92 10.43 0.49 1.87
CA ILE A 92 9.88 1.83 2.11
C ILE A 92 8.42 1.90 1.65
N GLN A 93 8.09 1.41 0.46
CA GLN A 93 6.73 1.39 -0.06
C GLN A 93 5.78 0.62 0.85
N ALA A 94 6.16 -0.58 1.30
CA ALA A 94 5.34 -1.37 2.23
C ALA A 94 5.08 -0.61 3.54
N ARG A 95 6.11 0.00 4.13
CA ARG A 95 5.96 0.81 5.35
C ARG A 95 5.09 2.05 5.14
N ASN A 96 5.22 2.72 4.01
CA ASN A 96 4.45 3.90 3.67
C ASN A 96 2.96 3.56 3.47
N THR A 97 2.67 2.44 2.79
CA THR A 97 1.31 1.91 2.65
C THR A 97 0.70 1.55 4.01
N LEU A 98 1.45 0.87 4.89
CA LEU A 98 0.97 0.58 6.25
C LEU A 98 0.68 1.86 7.04
N SER A 99 1.59 2.85 6.98
CA SER A 99 1.41 4.14 7.65
C SER A 99 0.21 4.90 7.10
N PHE A 100 -0.02 4.83 5.79
CA PHE A 100 -1.18 5.40 5.12
C PHE A 100 -2.49 4.81 5.65
N TRP A 101 -2.60 3.48 5.75
CA TRP A 101 -3.80 2.85 6.29
C TRP A 101 -4.12 3.28 7.73
N LEU A 102 -3.09 3.56 8.53
CA LEU A 102 -3.19 3.98 9.92
C LEU A 102 -3.28 5.50 10.12
N THR A 103 -3.15 6.28 9.06
CA THR A 103 -3.31 7.73 9.13
C THR A 103 -4.78 8.10 9.29
N ASN A 104 -5.06 8.99 10.24
CA ASN A 104 -6.40 9.51 10.51
C ASN A 104 -6.98 10.21 9.27
N VAL A 105 -8.27 9.99 9.02
CA VAL A 105 -9.02 10.60 7.93
C VAL A 105 -10.13 11.44 8.58
N PRO A 106 -9.91 12.75 8.81
CA PRO A 106 -10.86 13.61 9.49
C PRO A 106 -12.26 13.53 8.86
N SER A 107 -13.29 13.67 9.70
CA SER A 107 -14.71 13.65 9.31
C SER A 107 -15.27 12.29 8.83
N THR A 108 -14.47 11.22 8.86
CA THR A 108 -14.97 9.85 8.60
C THR A 108 -15.47 9.18 9.89
N GLN A 109 -16.45 8.28 9.76
CA GLN A 109 -17.12 7.65 10.90
C GLN A 109 -16.17 6.75 11.73
N PHE A 110 -15.37 5.92 11.06
CA PHE A 110 -14.48 4.94 11.68
C PHE A 110 -12.99 5.25 11.47
N GLY A 111 -12.65 6.18 10.56
CA GLY A 111 -11.27 6.54 10.24
C GLY A 111 -10.78 7.86 10.86
N SER A 112 -11.64 8.62 11.55
CA SER A 112 -11.28 9.95 12.10
C SER A 112 -10.23 9.90 13.20
N ASP A 113 -10.22 8.83 14.00
CA ASP A 113 -9.13 8.50 14.92
C ASP A 113 -8.85 6.99 14.90
N LYS A 114 -7.73 6.62 14.28
CA LYS A 114 -7.25 5.24 14.14
C LYS A 114 -6.29 4.81 15.25
N THR A 115 -6.13 5.62 16.30
CA THR A 115 -5.27 5.30 17.44
C THR A 115 -5.59 3.92 18.04
N ALA A 116 -6.87 3.62 18.23
CA ALA A 116 -7.31 2.33 18.77
C ALA A 116 -6.94 1.16 17.84
N VAL A 117 -7.08 1.33 16.52
CA VAL A 117 -6.70 0.33 15.50
C VAL A 117 -5.20 0.07 15.55
N ALA A 118 -4.37 1.11 15.47
CA ALA A 118 -2.92 0.98 15.51
C ALA A 118 -2.43 0.35 16.83
N ASN A 119 -3.01 0.75 17.97
CA ASN A 119 -2.69 0.16 19.27
C ASN A 119 -3.05 -1.32 19.32
N LYS A 120 -4.21 -1.69 18.77
CA LYS A 120 -4.65 -3.08 18.70
C LYS A 120 -3.74 -3.93 17.82
N MET A 121 -3.24 -3.39 16.70
CA MET A 121 -2.20 -4.06 15.89
C MET A 121 -0.94 -4.30 16.71
N GLY A 122 -0.50 -3.32 17.49
CA GLY A 122 0.66 -3.45 18.37
C GLY A 122 0.46 -4.49 19.48
N ASP A 123 -0.74 -4.53 20.08
CA ASP A 123 -1.13 -5.54 21.07
C ASP A 123 -1.17 -6.95 20.47
N ASN A 124 -1.62 -7.06 19.22
CA ASN A 124 -1.71 -8.29 18.45
C ASN A 124 -0.40 -8.70 17.76
N GLN A 125 0.70 -7.97 18.01
CA GLN A 125 2.03 -8.24 17.46
C GLN A 125 2.05 -8.28 15.92
N ALA A 126 1.33 -7.36 15.28
CA ALA A 126 1.25 -7.27 13.84
C ALA A 126 2.64 -7.28 13.18
N THR A 127 2.82 -8.19 12.24
CA THR A 127 4.08 -8.41 11.55
C THR A 127 3.79 -8.65 10.06
N LEU A 128 4.49 -7.92 9.21
CA LEU A 128 4.57 -8.14 7.76
C LEU A 128 5.92 -8.82 7.45
N MET A 129 5.90 -9.84 6.59
CA MET A 129 7.11 -10.45 6.05
C MET A 129 7.21 -10.22 4.54
N LEU A 130 8.27 -9.55 4.12
CA LEU A 130 8.58 -9.30 2.72
C LEU A 130 9.49 -10.43 2.21
N LEU A 131 8.94 -11.26 1.33
CA LEU A 131 9.52 -12.53 0.88
C LEU A 131 10.03 -12.45 -0.55
N ASN A 132 11.14 -13.12 -0.84
CA ASN A 132 11.68 -13.19 -2.19
C ASN A 132 10.72 -13.93 -3.15
N GLY A 133 10.79 -13.63 -4.45
CA GLY A 133 10.01 -14.33 -5.47
C GLY A 133 8.53 -13.94 -5.51
N SER A 134 7.67 -14.91 -5.80
CA SER A 134 6.22 -14.75 -5.94
C SER A 134 5.49 -15.72 -5.03
N ASP A 135 4.21 -15.47 -4.75
CA ASP A 135 3.41 -16.43 -4.01
C ASP A 135 3.37 -17.80 -4.74
N GLY A 136 3.44 -18.87 -3.95
CA GLY A 136 3.54 -20.25 -4.42
C GLY A 136 4.94 -20.71 -4.86
N ASP A 137 5.93 -19.82 -5.01
CA ASP A 137 7.31 -20.24 -5.38
C ASP A 137 8.00 -21.01 -4.26
N THR A 138 7.81 -20.56 -3.00
CA THR A 138 8.37 -21.20 -1.81
C THR A 138 7.41 -21.11 -0.63
N GLN A 139 7.52 -22.07 0.29
CA GLN A 139 6.76 -22.05 1.53
C GLN A 139 7.24 -20.88 2.41
N PRO A 140 6.34 -20.02 2.90
CA PRO A 140 6.73 -18.91 3.76
C PRO A 140 7.34 -19.42 5.07
N PRO A 141 8.25 -18.66 5.69
CA PRO A 141 8.74 -18.96 7.03
C PRO A 141 7.58 -19.19 8.01
N PRO A 142 7.70 -20.15 8.96
CA PRO A 142 6.62 -20.50 9.90
C PRO A 142 6.47 -19.47 11.04
N LEU A 143 6.28 -18.20 10.67
CA LEU A 143 6.03 -17.08 11.57
C LEU A 143 4.57 -16.67 11.46
N ASN A 144 3.98 -16.26 12.58
CA ASN A 144 2.67 -15.62 12.57
C ASN A 144 2.79 -14.19 12.02
N ALA A 145 2.83 -14.05 10.70
CA ALA A 145 2.95 -12.78 10.00
C ALA A 145 2.23 -12.83 8.64
N GLN A 146 1.87 -11.67 8.11
CA GLN A 146 1.32 -11.53 6.77
C GLN A 146 2.45 -11.60 5.73
N PRO A 147 2.42 -12.51 4.75
CA PRO A 147 3.38 -12.52 3.65
C PRO A 147 3.05 -11.45 2.60
N LEU A 148 4.10 -10.88 2.00
CA LEU A 148 4.01 -10.07 0.79
C LEU A 148 5.28 -10.30 -0.04
N TYR A 149 5.10 -10.69 -1.30
CA TYR A 149 6.19 -11.18 -2.13
C TYR A 149 6.84 -10.08 -2.97
N GLU A 150 8.13 -10.26 -3.28
CA GLU A 150 8.97 -9.38 -4.09
C GLU A 150 8.31 -9.03 -5.43
N ASN A 151 7.79 -10.05 -6.12
CA ASN A 151 7.16 -9.91 -7.43
C ASN A 151 5.68 -9.48 -7.35
N GLU A 152 5.23 -9.06 -6.17
CA GLU A 152 3.87 -8.56 -5.91
C GLU A 152 3.86 -7.18 -5.25
N LEU A 153 5.03 -6.69 -4.85
CA LEU A 153 5.24 -5.41 -4.19
C LEU A 153 5.77 -4.37 -5.18
N VAL A 154 4.89 -3.45 -5.57
CA VAL A 154 5.13 -2.49 -6.66
C VAL A 154 5.56 -1.13 -6.12
N VAL A 155 6.71 -0.65 -6.60
CA VAL A 155 7.21 0.70 -6.30
C VAL A 155 6.70 1.68 -7.36
N PRO A 156 6.11 2.85 -6.99
CA PRO A 156 5.77 3.91 -7.94
C PRO A 156 6.96 4.27 -8.84
N GLY A 157 6.73 4.53 -10.13
CA GLY A 157 7.82 4.83 -11.07
C GLY A 157 8.64 3.63 -11.57
N SER A 158 8.49 2.44 -10.97
CA SER A 158 9.10 1.22 -11.52
C SER A 158 8.51 0.88 -12.89
N ALA A 159 9.26 0.13 -13.71
CA ALA A 159 8.79 -0.27 -15.04
C ALA A 159 7.41 -0.97 -15.00
N TRP A 160 7.18 -1.80 -13.98
CA TRP A 160 5.88 -2.45 -13.80
C TRP A 160 4.78 -1.47 -13.40
N TYR A 161 5.04 -0.52 -12.49
CA TYR A 161 4.07 0.50 -12.14
C TYR A 161 3.64 1.32 -13.36
N ILE A 162 4.61 1.75 -14.19
CA ILE A 162 4.41 2.60 -15.36
C ILE A 162 3.65 1.87 -16.47
N ASN A 163 4.03 0.62 -16.76
CA ASN A 163 3.37 -0.18 -17.79
C ASN A 163 1.99 -0.71 -17.34
N ASN A 164 1.78 -0.86 -16.03
CA ASN A 164 0.60 -1.47 -15.42
C ASN A 164 0.22 -2.81 -16.08
N ASP A 165 1.20 -3.69 -16.24
CA ASP A 165 1.00 -5.02 -16.82
C ASP A 165 0.24 -5.94 -15.85
N PHE A 166 -0.84 -6.55 -16.33
CA PHE A 166 -1.72 -7.47 -15.58
C PHE A 166 -1.30 -8.94 -15.70
N GLN A 167 -0.08 -9.23 -16.20
CA GLN A 167 0.53 -10.57 -16.16
C GLN A 167 0.92 -11.01 -14.75
N HIS A 168 1.07 -10.06 -13.83
CA HIS A 168 1.44 -10.26 -12.44
C HIS A 168 0.45 -9.50 -11.53
N ARG A 169 0.35 -9.92 -10.27
CA ARG A 169 -0.54 -9.32 -9.27
C ARG A 169 0.17 -8.22 -8.49
N ASP A 170 -0.35 -7.01 -8.49
CA ASP A 170 0.06 -5.99 -7.52
C ASP A 170 -0.71 -6.22 -6.22
N ALA A 171 -0.07 -6.85 -5.24
CA ALA A 171 -0.67 -7.20 -3.96
C ALA A 171 -0.31 -6.19 -2.85
N THR A 172 0.37 -5.10 -3.21
CA THR A 172 0.93 -4.13 -2.25
C THR A 172 -0.13 -3.58 -1.30
N PHE A 173 -1.29 -3.20 -1.84
CA PHE A 173 -2.37 -2.61 -1.05
C PHE A 173 -3.14 -3.66 -0.27
N GLU A 174 -3.50 -4.75 -0.95
CA GLU A 174 -4.27 -5.87 -0.44
C GLU A 174 -3.60 -6.56 0.74
N GLU A 175 -2.36 -7.04 0.62
CA GLU A 175 -1.71 -7.80 1.70
C GLU A 175 -1.47 -6.93 2.94
N ILE A 176 -1.15 -5.66 2.73
CA ILE A 176 -0.94 -4.74 3.86
C ILE A 176 -2.29 -4.37 4.49
N LEU A 177 -3.37 -4.30 3.71
CA LEU A 177 -4.72 -4.14 4.24
C LEU A 177 -5.17 -5.36 5.04
N HIS A 178 -4.90 -6.58 4.57
CA HIS A 178 -5.17 -7.82 5.30
C HIS A 178 -4.52 -7.80 6.68
N LEU A 179 -3.25 -7.36 6.77
CA LEU A 179 -2.58 -7.17 8.06
C LEU A 179 -3.31 -6.17 8.98
N VAL A 180 -3.73 -5.02 8.45
CA VAL A 180 -4.46 -3.98 9.21
C VAL A 180 -5.84 -4.49 9.64
N HIS A 181 -6.50 -5.27 8.78
CA HIS A 181 -7.81 -5.83 9.04
C HIS A 181 -7.74 -6.89 10.14
N ASP A 182 -6.89 -7.91 9.97
CA ASP A 182 -6.80 -9.05 10.88
C ASP A 182 -6.27 -8.68 12.28
N THR A 183 -5.36 -7.70 12.35
CA THR A 183 -4.69 -7.36 13.61
C THR A 183 -5.17 -6.06 14.24
N GLY A 184 -5.85 -5.19 13.49
CA GLY A 184 -6.27 -3.86 13.93
C GLY A 184 -7.78 -3.70 13.97
N ILE A 185 -8.42 -3.60 12.80
CA ILE A 185 -9.88 -3.41 12.65
C ILE A 185 -10.62 -4.57 13.35
N GLY A 186 -10.17 -5.79 13.06
CA GLY A 186 -10.70 -7.04 13.56
C GLY A 186 -11.68 -7.69 12.62
N VAL A 187 -11.71 -9.01 12.66
CA VAL A 187 -12.66 -9.84 11.91
C VAL A 187 -13.52 -10.57 12.93
N ASP A 188 -14.83 -10.47 12.78
CA ASP A 188 -15.80 -11.13 13.63
C ASP A 188 -15.96 -12.61 13.24
N GLY A 189 -16.45 -13.45 14.15
CA GLY A 189 -16.70 -14.87 13.89
C GLY A 189 -15.62 -15.82 14.43
N ARG A 190 -15.56 -17.03 13.85
CA ARG A 190 -14.63 -18.08 14.28
C ARG A 190 -13.28 -17.89 13.61
N ASN A 191 -12.23 -18.44 14.22
CA ASN A 191 -10.86 -18.45 13.71
C ASN A 191 -10.24 -17.06 13.48
N THR A 192 -10.81 -16.01 14.09
CA THR A 192 -10.39 -14.62 13.90
C THR A 192 -10.07 -13.94 15.22
N ARG A 193 -9.51 -12.71 15.13
CA ARG A 193 -9.19 -11.87 16.29
C ARG A 193 -10.17 -10.69 16.36
N PRO A 194 -10.89 -10.50 17.48
CA PRO A 194 -11.63 -9.27 17.69
C PRO A 194 -10.67 -8.07 17.71
N GLY A 195 -10.98 -7.07 16.89
CA GLY A 195 -10.18 -5.85 16.76
C GLY A 195 -10.79 -4.66 17.46
N ALA A 196 -10.38 -3.47 17.04
CA ALA A 196 -10.80 -2.21 17.64
C ALA A 196 -12.14 -1.67 17.09
N LEU A 197 -12.62 -2.17 15.94
CA LEU A 197 -13.77 -1.60 15.23
C LEU A 197 -14.82 -2.67 14.86
N PRO A 198 -15.50 -3.29 15.84
CA PRO A 198 -16.52 -4.30 15.56
C PRO A 198 -17.70 -3.76 14.73
N ASP A 199 -18.08 -2.49 14.91
CA ASP A 199 -19.17 -1.88 14.15
C ASP A 199 -18.79 -1.67 12.68
N PHE A 200 -17.54 -1.26 12.39
CA PHE A 200 -17.07 -1.16 11.01
C PHE A 200 -16.98 -2.54 10.35
N GLN A 201 -16.53 -3.55 11.10
CA GLN A 201 -16.51 -4.93 10.62
C GLN A 201 -17.93 -5.44 10.30
N ALA A 202 -18.94 -5.05 11.07
CA ALA A 202 -20.33 -5.39 10.77
C ALA A 202 -20.81 -4.75 9.45
N GLU A 203 -20.43 -3.50 9.17
CA GLU A 203 -20.70 -2.83 7.88
C GLU A 203 -19.99 -3.55 6.72
N ILE A 204 -18.72 -3.93 6.90
CA ILE A 204 -17.97 -4.71 5.89
C ILE A 204 -18.69 -6.03 5.60
N ARG A 205 -19.08 -6.77 6.65
CA ARG A 205 -19.79 -8.05 6.49
C ARG A 205 -21.13 -7.89 5.78
N ALA A 206 -21.92 -6.86 6.12
CA ALA A 206 -23.18 -6.60 5.44
C ALA A 206 -22.98 -6.32 3.94
N ALA A 207 -21.92 -5.58 3.57
CA ALA A 207 -21.57 -5.33 2.18
C ALA A 207 -21.10 -6.62 1.46
N THR A 208 -20.27 -7.44 2.11
CA THR A 208 -19.85 -8.75 1.58
C THR A 208 -21.04 -9.68 1.33
N ASP A 209 -21.96 -9.79 2.30
CA ASP A 209 -23.15 -10.63 2.18
C ASP A 209 -24.04 -10.16 1.02
N ASN A 210 -24.20 -8.84 0.85
CA ASN A 210 -24.91 -8.25 -0.29
C ASN A 210 -24.22 -8.56 -1.62
N ALA A 211 -22.89 -8.51 -1.68
CA ALA A 211 -22.13 -8.80 -2.88
C ALA A 211 -22.31 -10.25 -3.37
N ILE A 212 -22.54 -11.17 -2.42
CA ILE A 212 -22.75 -12.60 -2.66
C ILE A 212 -24.22 -12.93 -2.99
N ALA A 213 -25.19 -12.30 -2.29
CA ALA A 213 -26.60 -12.70 -2.25
C ALA A 213 -27.28 -12.87 -3.62
N ASN A 214 -26.92 -12.06 -4.62
CA ASN A 214 -27.49 -12.10 -5.97
C ASN A 214 -26.74 -13.06 -6.89
N ASN A 215 -26.51 -14.29 -6.42
CA ASN A 215 -25.80 -15.33 -7.17
C ASN A 215 -24.43 -14.85 -7.67
N PHE A 216 -23.65 -14.23 -6.77
CA PHE A 216 -22.30 -13.74 -7.05
C PHE A 216 -22.22 -12.72 -8.20
N GLN A 217 -23.23 -11.87 -8.37
CA GLN A 217 -23.20 -10.84 -9.42
C GLN A 217 -22.16 -9.74 -9.17
N ILE A 218 -21.80 -9.47 -7.91
CA ILE A 218 -20.84 -8.42 -7.54
C ILE A 218 -19.46 -9.00 -7.23
N TRP A 219 -19.41 -9.98 -6.32
CA TRP A 219 -18.16 -10.63 -5.89
C TRP A 219 -18.44 -11.94 -5.10
N PRO A 220 -17.55 -12.95 -5.17
CA PRO A 220 -16.61 -13.20 -6.25
C PRO A 220 -17.35 -13.66 -7.51
N MET A 221 -17.38 -12.81 -8.53
CA MET A 221 -18.03 -13.09 -9.81
C MET A 221 -17.54 -14.42 -10.36
N VAL A 222 -18.42 -15.16 -11.01
CA VAL A 222 -18.15 -16.49 -11.58
C VAL A 222 -17.94 -17.65 -10.58
N ALA A 223 -18.03 -17.43 -9.26
CA ALA A 223 -18.02 -18.53 -8.29
C ALA A 223 -19.20 -19.52 -8.44
N ASN A 224 -20.27 -19.11 -9.12
CA ASN A 224 -21.39 -19.99 -9.48
C ASN A 224 -21.17 -20.84 -10.74
N THR A 225 -20.19 -20.50 -11.58
CA THR A 225 -20.04 -21.04 -12.94
C THR A 225 -18.65 -21.60 -13.22
N LYS A 226 -17.63 -21.20 -12.46
CA LYS A 226 -16.24 -21.64 -12.59
C LYS A 226 -15.80 -22.37 -11.33
N GLU A 227 -15.45 -23.65 -11.49
CA GLU A 227 -15.09 -24.54 -10.38
C GLU A 227 -13.95 -23.99 -9.52
N GLY A 228 -12.91 -23.40 -10.12
CA GLY A 228 -11.80 -22.80 -9.36
C GLY A 228 -12.24 -21.63 -8.47
N SER A 229 -13.06 -20.71 -9.00
CA SER A 229 -13.60 -19.58 -8.22
C SER A 229 -14.58 -20.05 -7.14
N LYS A 230 -15.34 -21.12 -7.41
CA LYS A 230 -16.20 -21.77 -6.42
C LYS A 230 -15.39 -22.35 -5.27
N GLN A 231 -14.32 -23.10 -5.57
CA GLN A 231 -13.45 -23.72 -4.57
C GLN A 231 -12.80 -22.67 -3.67
N TRP A 232 -12.32 -21.59 -4.29
CA TRP A 232 -11.76 -20.44 -3.57
C TRP A 232 -12.79 -19.77 -2.65
N TYR A 233 -14.00 -19.49 -3.14
CA TYR A 233 -15.08 -18.99 -2.29
C TYR A 233 -15.37 -19.93 -1.10
N GLU A 234 -15.47 -21.23 -1.35
CA GLU A 234 -15.74 -22.22 -0.29
C GLU A 234 -14.60 -22.30 0.73
N GLU A 235 -13.35 -22.10 0.30
CA GLU A 235 -12.18 -22.00 1.18
C GLU A 235 -12.25 -20.76 2.07
N LEU A 236 -12.41 -19.58 1.48
CA LEU A 236 -12.55 -18.33 2.22
C LEU A 236 -13.72 -18.37 3.20
N ALA A 237 -14.84 -19.00 2.82
CA ALA A 237 -16.00 -19.17 3.68
C ALA A 237 -15.71 -20.07 4.88
N ARG A 238 -14.94 -21.16 4.70
CA ARG A 238 -14.52 -22.05 5.80
C ARG A 238 -13.56 -21.36 6.76
N GLU A 239 -12.69 -20.51 6.23
CA GLU A 239 -11.65 -19.82 7.00
C GLU A 239 -12.14 -18.54 7.65
N ASN A 240 -13.31 -18.03 7.25
CA ASN A 240 -13.87 -16.75 7.67
C ASN A 240 -13.03 -15.56 7.17
N SER A 241 -12.63 -15.63 5.89
CA SER A 241 -11.76 -14.65 5.21
C SER A 241 -12.48 -13.84 4.12
N LEU A 242 -13.78 -14.09 3.89
CA LEU A 242 -14.56 -13.43 2.83
C LEU A 242 -14.61 -11.90 2.98
N THR A 243 -14.68 -11.38 4.21
CA THR A 243 -14.76 -9.93 4.44
C THR A 243 -13.48 -9.21 4.07
N GLN A 244 -12.33 -9.85 4.29
CA GLN A 244 -11.02 -9.33 3.97
C GLN A 244 -10.85 -9.26 2.45
N GLU A 245 -11.11 -10.37 1.76
CA GLU A 245 -10.95 -10.48 0.30
C GLU A 245 -11.94 -9.59 -0.47
N TYR A 246 -13.20 -9.50 0.00
CA TYR A 246 -14.16 -8.56 -0.58
C TYR A 246 -13.67 -7.11 -0.45
N LEU A 247 -13.22 -6.71 0.75
CA LEU A 247 -12.76 -5.35 0.99
C LEU A 247 -11.54 -5.00 0.14
N ALA A 248 -10.60 -5.95 -0.04
CA ALA A 248 -9.46 -5.80 -0.95
C ALA A 248 -9.91 -5.55 -2.40
N ALA A 249 -10.87 -6.32 -2.92
CA ALA A 249 -11.39 -6.15 -4.28
C ALA A 249 -11.98 -4.74 -4.51
N VAL A 250 -12.70 -4.20 -3.51
CA VAL A 250 -13.22 -2.82 -3.54
C VAL A 250 -12.06 -1.82 -3.55
N ILE A 251 -11.08 -2.00 -2.66
CA ILE A 251 -9.94 -1.09 -2.45
C ILE A 251 -9.06 -0.97 -3.70
N ASP A 252 -8.74 -2.08 -4.36
CA ASP A 252 -7.93 -2.07 -5.57
C ASP A 252 -8.58 -1.22 -6.67
N SER A 253 -9.89 -1.39 -6.86
CA SER A 253 -10.66 -0.62 -7.84
C SER A 253 -10.80 0.84 -7.41
N TYR A 254 -10.89 1.10 -6.11
CA TYR A 254 -11.03 2.45 -5.54
C TYR A 254 -9.78 3.29 -5.74
N TYR A 255 -8.58 2.69 -5.64
CA TYR A 255 -7.30 3.35 -5.92
C TYR A 255 -6.78 3.09 -7.34
N GLY A 256 -7.62 2.53 -8.21
CA GLY A 256 -7.39 2.50 -9.65
C GLY A 256 -6.41 1.43 -10.16
N LEU A 257 -6.08 0.42 -9.34
CA LEU A 257 -5.20 -0.69 -9.76
C LEU A 257 -5.78 -1.43 -10.98
N TRP A 258 -7.11 -1.54 -11.04
CA TRP A 258 -7.85 -2.16 -12.14
C TRP A 258 -8.23 -1.20 -13.28
N GLY A 259 -7.96 0.10 -13.14
CA GLY A 259 -8.51 1.11 -14.04
C GLY A 259 -8.07 0.95 -15.50
N ALA A 260 -6.81 0.54 -15.72
CA ALA A 260 -6.25 0.30 -17.05
C ALA A 260 -6.51 -1.12 -17.58
N PHE A 261 -7.26 -1.95 -16.85
CA PHE A 261 -7.56 -3.31 -17.30
C PHE A 261 -8.46 -3.28 -18.54
N ASP A 262 -8.18 -4.18 -19.48
CA ASP A 262 -8.77 -4.21 -20.82
C ASP A 262 -10.24 -4.68 -20.84
N LYS A 263 -10.73 -5.21 -19.71
CA LYS A 263 -12.13 -5.60 -19.51
C LYS A 263 -12.88 -4.57 -18.66
N ASP A 264 -14.21 -4.63 -18.64
CA ASP A 264 -15.07 -3.75 -17.83
C ASP A 264 -15.40 -4.33 -16.44
N VAL A 265 -14.40 -4.95 -15.80
CA VAL A 265 -14.49 -5.66 -14.51
C VAL A 265 -13.12 -5.57 -13.80
N GLY A 266 -13.10 -5.66 -12.48
CA GLY A 266 -11.87 -5.73 -11.68
C GLY A 266 -11.47 -7.17 -11.35
N MET A 267 -10.33 -7.34 -10.68
CA MET A 267 -9.86 -8.62 -10.13
C MET A 267 -9.86 -9.77 -11.15
N TRP A 268 -9.33 -9.52 -12.35
CA TRP A 268 -9.37 -10.45 -13.51
C TRP A 268 -10.77 -10.99 -13.86
N GLY A 269 -11.84 -10.30 -13.45
CA GLY A 269 -13.22 -10.69 -13.66
C GLY A 269 -13.90 -11.35 -12.46
N GLU A 270 -13.28 -11.34 -11.28
CA GLU A 270 -13.90 -11.76 -10.02
C GLU A 270 -14.64 -10.60 -9.32
N TYR A 271 -14.45 -9.33 -9.74
CA TYR A 271 -15.16 -8.18 -9.18
C TYR A 271 -15.83 -7.30 -10.25
N ILE A 272 -17.04 -6.82 -9.98
CA ILE A 272 -17.91 -6.17 -10.99
C ILE A 272 -17.44 -4.77 -11.41
N ALA A 273 -16.71 -4.08 -10.54
CA ALA A 273 -16.23 -2.73 -10.77
C ALA A 273 -14.72 -2.74 -11.02
N LYS A 274 -14.23 -1.84 -11.89
CA LYS A 274 -12.79 -1.66 -12.11
C LYS A 274 -12.30 -0.25 -11.78
N THR A 275 -13.20 0.73 -11.78
CA THR A 275 -12.90 2.11 -11.40
C THR A 275 -13.68 2.53 -10.17
N ARG A 276 -13.18 3.56 -9.47
CA ARG A 276 -13.91 4.21 -8.36
C ARG A 276 -15.34 4.62 -8.73
N SER A 277 -15.56 5.12 -9.95
CA SER A 277 -16.89 5.47 -10.46
C SER A 277 -17.78 4.25 -10.68
N ASP A 278 -17.21 3.14 -11.14
CA ASP A 278 -17.93 1.87 -11.27
C ASP A 278 -18.42 1.38 -9.92
N ILE A 279 -17.58 1.42 -8.87
CA ILE A 279 -17.98 0.96 -7.53
C ILE A 279 -19.23 1.71 -7.08
N LYS A 280 -19.26 3.04 -7.23
CA LYS A 280 -20.42 3.86 -6.84
C LYS A 280 -21.74 3.43 -7.50
N ILE A 281 -21.67 2.90 -8.72
CA ILE A 281 -22.85 2.51 -9.51
C ILE A 281 -23.17 1.02 -9.33
N LYS A 282 -22.16 0.17 -9.43
CA LYS A 282 -22.25 -1.30 -9.51
C LYS A 282 -22.20 -1.97 -8.12
N ASP A 283 -21.57 -1.33 -7.13
CA ASP A 283 -21.45 -1.80 -5.74
C ASP A 283 -21.54 -0.64 -4.72
N PRO A 284 -22.74 -0.04 -4.55
CA PRO A 284 -22.90 1.15 -3.71
C PRO A 284 -22.61 0.90 -2.22
N MET A 285 -22.74 -0.34 -1.73
CA MET A 285 -22.36 -0.70 -0.36
C MET A 285 -20.83 -0.71 -0.21
N GLY A 286 -20.11 -1.33 -1.15
CA GLY A 286 -18.65 -1.24 -1.21
C GLY A 286 -18.16 0.21 -1.28
N PHE A 287 -18.79 1.05 -2.11
CA PHE A 287 -18.46 2.48 -2.19
C PHE A 287 -18.67 3.21 -0.86
N ALA A 288 -19.74 2.88 -0.12
CA ALA A 288 -20.04 3.51 1.17
C ALA A 288 -18.95 3.21 2.20
N LEU A 289 -18.41 1.98 2.26
CA LEU A 289 -17.33 1.60 3.16
C LEU A 289 -16.09 2.49 2.98
N MET A 290 -15.78 2.87 1.74
CA MET A 290 -14.61 3.69 1.42
C MET A 290 -14.65 5.02 2.18
N GLY A 291 -15.80 5.70 2.17
CA GLY A 291 -15.98 6.99 2.85
C GLY A 291 -16.07 6.91 4.38
N GLN A 292 -16.14 5.71 4.96
CA GLN A 292 -16.26 5.55 6.41
C GLN A 292 -14.90 5.42 7.12
N PHE A 293 -13.85 4.98 6.42
CA PHE A 293 -12.53 4.70 7.03
C PHE A 293 -11.32 5.14 6.18
N PHE A 294 -11.47 5.14 4.85
CA PHE A 294 -10.35 5.32 3.93
C PHE A 294 -10.28 6.74 3.37
N SER A 295 -9.06 7.19 3.08
CA SER A 295 -8.86 8.50 2.46
C SER A 295 -9.17 8.42 0.97
N PRO A 296 -9.85 9.41 0.36
CA PRO A 296 -10.02 9.44 -1.09
C PRO A 296 -8.70 9.59 -1.87
N TYR A 297 -7.64 10.07 -1.21
CA TYR A 297 -6.31 10.22 -1.78
C TYR A 297 -5.24 9.50 -0.96
N LEU A 298 -4.20 9.02 -1.63
CA LEU A 298 -3.01 8.42 -1.07
C LEU A 298 -2.12 9.54 -0.50
N THR A 299 -2.08 9.64 0.83
CA THR A 299 -1.40 10.71 1.57
C THR A 299 0.06 10.42 1.90
N TYR A 300 0.54 9.21 1.63
CA TYR A 300 1.96 8.91 1.78
C TYR A 300 2.77 9.59 0.66
N ASN A 301 4.03 9.91 0.94
CA ASN A 301 4.95 10.36 -0.11
C ASN A 301 5.37 9.18 -0.99
N ALA A 302 4.92 9.14 -2.24
CA ALA A 302 5.35 8.15 -3.21
C ALA A 302 6.81 8.43 -3.60
N GLN A 303 7.73 7.62 -3.08
CA GLN A 303 9.12 7.65 -3.51
C GLN A 303 9.24 6.83 -4.78
N LEU A 304 9.54 7.51 -5.89
CA LEU A 304 9.63 6.87 -7.20
C LEU A 304 10.87 5.99 -7.26
N ASP A 305 10.81 4.93 -8.05
CA ASP A 305 11.94 4.04 -8.31
C ASP A 305 13.19 4.83 -8.75
N PRO A 306 14.39 4.59 -8.18
CA PRO A 306 15.61 5.32 -8.53
C PRO A 306 16.02 5.20 -10.00
N ALA A 307 15.57 4.14 -10.69
CA ALA A 307 15.83 3.91 -12.09
C ALA A 307 14.83 4.64 -13.00
N PHE A 308 13.79 5.28 -12.44
CA PHE A 308 12.81 6.04 -13.21
C PHE A 308 13.51 7.11 -14.06
N ASN A 309 13.04 7.26 -15.29
CA ASN A 309 13.44 8.31 -16.22
C ASN A 309 12.22 8.72 -17.04
N GLY A 310 12.19 9.97 -17.49
CA GLY A 310 11.05 10.53 -18.24
C GLY A 310 10.11 11.34 -17.35
N ASN A 311 8.83 11.41 -17.73
CA ASN A 311 7.83 12.28 -17.11
C ASN A 311 6.84 11.47 -16.29
N PHE A 312 6.90 11.58 -14.96
CA PHE A 312 5.88 11.02 -14.08
C PHE A 312 4.76 12.04 -13.88
N THR A 313 3.51 11.65 -14.11
CA THR A 313 2.35 12.52 -13.91
C THR A 313 1.39 11.93 -12.89
N MET A 314 0.90 12.77 -11.99
CA MET A 314 -0.22 12.50 -11.11
C MET A 314 -1.54 12.99 -11.74
N THR A 315 -1.53 13.58 -12.92
CA THR A 315 -2.77 13.92 -13.64
C THR A 315 -3.30 12.69 -14.39
N PHE A 316 -4.60 12.43 -14.28
CA PHE A 316 -5.25 11.33 -14.98
C PHE A 316 -5.20 11.50 -16.52
N ASP A 317 -4.77 10.45 -17.21
CA ASP A 317 -4.79 10.31 -18.65
C ASP A 317 -5.10 8.85 -19.02
N ALA A 318 -6.28 8.59 -19.59
CA ALA A 318 -6.72 7.25 -19.95
C ALA A 318 -5.79 6.53 -20.95
N SER A 319 -4.95 7.26 -21.69
CA SER A 319 -3.94 6.66 -22.60
C SER A 319 -2.64 6.28 -21.89
N THR A 320 -2.46 6.70 -20.64
CA THR A 320 -1.29 6.44 -19.80
C THR A 320 -1.70 5.53 -18.62
N PRO A 321 -1.49 4.20 -18.70
CA PRO A 321 -2.09 3.21 -17.78
C PRO A 321 -1.88 3.49 -16.29
N TYR A 322 -0.67 3.88 -15.89
CA TYR A 322 -0.37 4.10 -14.48
C TYR A 322 -1.12 5.28 -13.86
N THR A 323 -1.64 6.21 -14.68
CA THR A 323 -2.36 7.38 -14.19
C THR A 323 -3.72 7.04 -13.60
N HIS A 324 -4.25 5.85 -13.90
CA HIS A 324 -5.39 5.31 -13.17
C HIS A 324 -5.10 5.21 -11.66
N LYS A 325 -3.84 4.93 -11.27
CA LYS A 325 -3.37 4.87 -9.89
C LYS A 325 -2.81 6.21 -9.42
N SER A 326 -1.90 6.82 -10.18
CA SER A 326 -1.16 8.02 -9.73
C SER A 326 -2.07 9.24 -9.56
N GLN A 327 -3.25 9.28 -10.19
CA GLN A 327 -4.23 10.34 -9.97
C GLN A 327 -4.68 10.52 -8.53
N TYR A 328 -4.56 9.47 -7.72
CA TYR A 328 -4.95 9.51 -6.32
C TYR A 328 -3.79 9.85 -5.39
N LEU A 329 -2.56 10.01 -5.88
CA LEU A 329 -1.45 10.49 -5.05
C LEU A 329 -1.66 11.96 -4.70
N LEU A 330 -1.25 12.38 -3.49
CA LEU A 330 -1.06 13.80 -3.16
C LEU A 330 0.41 14.20 -3.22
N HIS A 331 1.32 13.26 -2.98
CA HIS A 331 2.73 13.57 -2.74
C HIS A 331 3.61 12.57 -3.49
N ALA A 332 4.66 13.09 -4.12
CA ALA A 332 5.61 12.28 -4.86
C ALA A 332 7.02 12.86 -4.77
N THR A 333 8.03 12.00 -4.79
CA THR A 333 9.43 12.41 -4.80
C THR A 333 10.20 11.55 -5.78
N LEU A 334 10.86 12.18 -6.73
CA LEU A 334 11.85 11.52 -7.58
C LEU A 334 13.01 11.06 -6.70
N THR A 335 13.53 9.87 -6.97
CA THR A 335 14.75 9.39 -6.30
C THR A 335 15.82 9.03 -7.33
N GLY A 336 17.02 8.67 -6.87
CA GLY A 336 18.14 8.37 -7.76
C GLY A 336 18.81 9.61 -8.34
N SER A 337 19.39 9.46 -9.53
CA SER A 337 20.21 10.49 -10.18
C SER A 337 19.89 10.68 -11.66
N ASN A 338 18.84 10.03 -12.16
CA ASN A 338 18.42 10.19 -13.55
C ASN A 338 17.71 11.53 -13.72
N ASN A 339 17.92 12.17 -14.87
CA ASN A 339 17.08 13.30 -15.28
C ASN A 339 15.66 12.78 -15.51
N ALA A 340 14.73 13.31 -14.72
CA ALA A 340 13.33 12.91 -14.71
C ALA A 340 12.47 14.09 -14.30
N ASN A 341 11.20 14.06 -14.65
CA ASN A 341 10.27 15.15 -14.41
C ASN A 341 9.07 14.64 -13.62
N LEU A 342 8.49 15.54 -12.83
CA LEU A 342 7.35 15.26 -11.98
C LEU A 342 6.27 16.30 -12.22
N ARG A 343 5.08 15.83 -12.55
CA ARG A 343 3.89 16.67 -12.76
C ARG A 343 2.83 16.28 -11.74
N GLY A 344 2.34 17.25 -10.98
CA GLY A 344 1.31 17.10 -9.97
C GLY A 344 -0.08 16.82 -10.53
N ASN A 345 -1.10 17.11 -9.72
CA ASN A 345 -2.51 17.04 -10.08
C ASN A 345 -3.24 18.33 -9.67
N ASP A 346 -4.55 18.28 -9.49
CA ASP A 346 -5.37 19.44 -9.13
C ASP A 346 -5.56 19.61 -7.61
N GLN A 347 -4.71 18.94 -6.81
CA GLN A 347 -4.70 18.97 -5.35
C GLN A 347 -3.44 19.67 -4.84
N ASP A 348 -3.45 20.05 -3.56
CA ASP A 348 -2.25 20.57 -2.88
C ASP A 348 -1.18 19.47 -2.80
N ASN A 349 -0.11 19.61 -3.57
CA ASN A 349 0.94 18.59 -3.65
C ASN A 349 2.17 18.94 -2.81
N GLN A 350 2.85 17.89 -2.32
CA GLN A 350 4.21 17.97 -1.82
C GLN A 350 5.07 17.16 -2.78
N LEU A 351 5.91 17.85 -3.54
CA LEU A 351 6.70 17.31 -4.63
C LEU A 351 8.19 17.38 -4.28
N GLY A 352 8.99 16.43 -4.77
CA GLY A 352 10.43 16.41 -4.53
C GLY A 352 11.21 15.97 -5.77
N GLY A 353 12.32 16.66 -6.03
CA GLY A 353 13.31 16.28 -7.04
C GLY A 353 14.27 15.19 -6.56
N ASN A 354 15.09 14.68 -7.49
CA ASN A 354 16.21 13.79 -7.21
C ASN A 354 17.55 14.53 -7.39
N THR A 355 18.65 13.80 -7.62
CA THR A 355 19.98 14.43 -7.82
C THR A 355 20.32 14.73 -9.29
N GLY A 356 19.39 14.45 -10.21
CA GLY A 356 19.48 14.82 -11.62
C GLY A 356 18.82 16.16 -11.90
N ASP A 357 18.77 16.56 -13.17
CA ASP A 357 18.05 17.78 -13.56
C ASP A 357 16.55 17.45 -13.71
N ASN A 358 15.69 18.16 -12.97
CA ASN A 358 14.25 17.90 -12.99
C ASN A 358 13.42 19.09 -13.47
N VAL A 359 12.30 18.81 -14.13
CA VAL A 359 11.18 19.74 -14.27
C VAL A 359 10.08 19.29 -13.31
N ILE A 360 9.70 20.16 -12.39
CA ILE A 360 8.65 19.91 -11.40
C ILE A 360 7.51 20.90 -11.62
N ASP A 361 6.34 20.40 -12.01
CA ASP A 361 5.15 21.20 -12.29
C ASP A 361 4.04 20.86 -11.29
N GLY A 362 3.71 21.79 -10.38
CA GLY A 362 2.68 21.61 -9.35
C GLY A 362 1.26 21.54 -9.91
N LEU A 363 1.01 22.30 -10.97
CA LEU A 363 -0.30 22.57 -11.57
C LEU A 363 -1.20 23.47 -10.73
N ALA A 364 -2.29 22.92 -10.21
CA ALA A 364 -3.34 23.67 -9.54
C ALA A 364 -3.43 23.15 -8.10
N GLY A 365 -3.59 24.07 -7.16
CA GLY A 365 -3.50 23.76 -5.74
C GLY A 365 -2.51 24.71 -5.10
N TYR A 366 -2.17 24.42 -3.84
CA TYR A 366 -1.03 25.00 -3.16
C TYR A 366 0.09 23.96 -3.12
N ASP A 367 1.10 24.15 -3.96
CA ASP A 367 2.15 23.17 -4.19
C ASP A 367 3.45 23.55 -3.50
N VAL A 368 4.02 22.57 -2.80
CA VAL A 368 5.27 22.71 -2.05
C VAL A 368 6.32 21.78 -2.64
N VAL A 369 7.47 22.34 -3.03
CA VAL A 369 8.64 21.54 -3.40
C VAL A 369 9.57 21.37 -2.19
N LEU A 370 9.88 20.12 -1.87
CA LEU A 370 10.72 19.73 -0.76
C LEU A 370 12.17 19.52 -1.21
N TYR A 371 13.09 20.24 -0.58
CA TYR A 371 14.53 20.06 -0.72
C TYR A 371 15.13 19.57 0.60
N PRO A 372 15.86 18.43 0.59
CA PRO A 372 16.26 17.74 1.82
C PRO A 372 17.48 18.35 2.52
N ARG A 373 18.11 19.39 1.96
CA ARG A 373 19.28 20.07 2.55
C ARG A 373 18.95 21.50 3.01
N ARG A 374 19.94 22.21 3.55
CA ARG A 374 19.74 23.57 4.06
C ARG A 374 19.60 24.57 2.92
N LYS A 375 18.83 25.63 3.14
CA LYS A 375 18.57 26.70 2.15
C LYS A 375 19.85 27.30 1.57
N ASN A 376 20.89 27.49 2.39
CA ASN A 376 22.16 28.09 1.94
C ASN A 376 23.02 27.16 1.05
N GLU A 377 22.61 25.91 0.87
CA GLU A 377 23.25 24.97 -0.03
C GLU A 377 22.56 24.90 -1.41
N TYR A 378 21.55 25.75 -1.63
CA TYR A 378 20.87 25.91 -2.90
C TYR A 378 20.98 27.34 -3.42
N THR A 379 21.04 27.48 -4.74
CA THR A 379 20.83 28.76 -5.42
C THR A 379 19.45 28.76 -6.05
N VAL A 380 18.61 29.71 -5.66
CA VAL A 380 17.25 29.87 -6.18
C VAL A 380 17.17 31.19 -6.97
N SER A 381 16.63 31.15 -8.19
CA SER A 381 16.51 32.33 -9.04
C SER A 381 15.32 32.22 -9.99
N ASN A 382 14.67 33.33 -10.34
CA ASN A 382 13.61 33.35 -11.35
C ASN A 382 14.17 33.36 -12.77
N ASN A 383 13.53 32.61 -13.67
CA ASN A 383 13.75 32.67 -15.10
C ASN A 383 12.83 33.74 -15.75
N PRO A 384 13.17 34.25 -16.95
CA PRO A 384 12.36 35.26 -17.64
C PRO A 384 10.93 34.80 -18.01
N ASP A 385 10.69 33.49 -18.07
CA ASP A 385 9.40 32.89 -18.37
C ASP A 385 8.51 32.68 -17.13
N GLY A 386 8.97 33.12 -15.96
CA GLY A 386 8.26 33.00 -14.69
C GLY A 386 8.47 31.66 -13.98
N THR A 387 9.25 30.74 -14.55
CA THR A 387 9.66 29.52 -13.84
C THR A 387 10.75 29.83 -12.82
N ILE A 388 10.91 28.97 -11.82
CA ILE A 388 11.95 29.11 -10.81
C ILE A 388 13.05 28.09 -11.10
N LYS A 389 14.29 28.55 -11.15
CA LYS A 389 15.47 27.69 -11.22
C LYS A 389 16.01 27.44 -9.82
N VAL A 390 16.25 26.17 -9.49
CA VAL A 390 16.94 25.77 -8.25
C VAL A 390 18.17 24.94 -8.59
N VAL A 391 19.32 25.30 -8.03
CA VAL A 391 20.60 24.59 -8.23
C VAL A 391 21.10 24.08 -6.90
N GLY A 392 21.45 22.79 -6.83
CA GLY A 392 22.10 22.17 -5.67
C GLY A 392 22.09 20.65 -5.70
N ASP A 393 20.97 20.05 -6.11
CA ASP A 393 20.80 18.60 -6.32
C ASP A 393 20.61 18.31 -7.82
N GLY A 394 21.47 18.88 -8.66
CA GLY A 394 21.18 19.07 -10.07
C GLY A 394 20.69 20.50 -10.35
N THR A 395 20.09 20.69 -11.52
CA THR A 395 19.47 21.95 -11.95
C THR A 395 18.00 21.74 -12.23
N ASP A 396 17.17 22.16 -11.29
CA ASP A 396 15.72 22.03 -11.39
C ASP A 396 15.06 23.26 -11.99
N THR A 397 13.96 23.02 -12.70
CA THR A 397 13.01 24.04 -13.16
C THR A 397 11.66 23.76 -12.53
N LEU A 398 11.20 24.69 -11.69
CA LEU A 398 9.92 24.61 -11.00
C LEU A 398 8.88 25.46 -11.73
N VAL A 399 7.70 24.89 -11.91
CA VAL A 399 6.56 25.49 -12.62
C VAL A 399 5.33 25.39 -11.71
N ASN A 400 4.56 26.47 -11.57
CA ASN A 400 3.35 26.51 -10.72
C ASN A 400 3.63 26.00 -9.29
N ILE A 401 4.62 26.58 -8.61
CA ILE A 401 4.98 26.23 -7.23
C ILE A 401 4.81 27.43 -6.32
N GLU A 402 4.00 27.28 -5.27
CA GLU A 402 3.72 28.32 -4.29
C GLU A 402 4.78 28.40 -3.20
N GLU A 403 5.43 27.28 -2.85
CA GLU A 403 6.42 27.24 -1.77
C GLU A 403 7.59 26.27 -2.04
N ILE A 404 8.81 26.73 -1.74
CA ILE A 404 10.02 25.92 -1.72
C ILE A 404 10.45 25.73 -0.27
N LYS A 405 10.50 24.48 0.19
CA LYS A 405 10.79 24.14 1.58
C LYS A 405 12.12 23.39 1.72
N PHE A 406 12.98 23.92 2.57
CA PHE A 406 14.25 23.35 2.99
C PHE A 406 14.14 22.82 4.43
N ILE A 407 15.16 22.10 4.91
CA ILE A 407 15.14 21.58 6.29
C ILE A 407 15.18 22.68 7.36
N ASP A 408 15.68 23.87 7.02
CA ASP A 408 15.91 25.00 7.94
C ASP A 408 15.15 26.28 7.57
N GLY A 409 14.23 26.21 6.61
CA GLY A 409 13.39 27.36 6.24
C GLY A 409 12.65 27.16 4.92
N ASN A 410 11.93 28.18 4.48
CA ASN A 410 11.18 28.17 3.24
C ASN A 410 11.39 29.46 2.42
N ILE A 411 10.94 29.43 1.18
CA ILE A 411 10.80 30.57 0.28
C ILE A 411 9.41 30.46 -0.36
N LEU A 412 8.61 31.52 -0.29
CA LEU A 412 7.36 31.59 -1.06
C LEU A 412 7.70 31.88 -2.51
N GLY A 413 7.05 31.23 -3.47
CA GLY A 413 7.27 31.43 -4.90
C GLY A 413 7.11 32.89 -5.33
N SER A 414 6.19 33.61 -4.70
CA SER A 414 5.99 35.07 -4.87
C SER A 414 7.10 35.96 -4.29
N GLY A 415 8.00 35.41 -3.47
CA GLY A 415 9.05 36.12 -2.76
C GLY A 415 10.46 35.95 -3.34
N ILE A 416 10.61 35.36 -4.53
CA ILE A 416 11.94 35.07 -5.12
C ILE A 416 12.59 36.33 -5.75
N ASP A 417 11.86 37.45 -5.83
CA ASP A 417 12.35 38.75 -6.35
C ASP A 417 12.30 39.92 -5.32
N SER A 418 12.29 39.67 -4.02
CA SER A 418 12.32 40.74 -2.99
C SER A 418 13.71 41.02 -2.43
#